data_AF-I4Z4D8-F1
#
_entry.id   AF-I4Z4D8-F1
#
_cell.length_a   1.000
_cell.length_b   1.000
_cell.length_c   1.000
_cell.angle_alpha   90.00
_cell.angle_beta   90.00
_cell.angle_gamma   90.00
#
_symmetry.space_group_name_H-M   'P 1'
#
loop_
_entity.id
_entity.type
_entity.pdbx_description
1 polymer ?
#
loop_
_entity_poly.entity_id
_entity_poly.type
_entity_poly.pdbx_seq_one_letter_code
_entity_poly.pdbx_strand_id
1 'polypeptide(L)' 'MITGLSPQDTTLIDHHGFSIRLSPNGLDWMALVEWPDRQPTLIMAPERETALAKAREWIDRQLATDESPQ' A
#
# COMPACT_ATOMS: atom_id res chain seq x y z
N MET A 1 -5.73 24.80 9.43
CA MET A 1 -6.49 23.54 9.36
C MET A 1 -5.74 22.60 8.43
N ILE A 2 -4.90 21.74 9.00
CA ILE A 2 -4.40 20.55 8.31
C ILE A 2 -5.12 19.39 8.97
N THR A 3 -5.95 18.69 8.21
CA THR A 3 -6.66 17.50 8.69
C THR A 3 -5.59 16.47 9.00
N GLY A 4 -5.20 16.36 10.27
CA GLY A 4 -4.42 15.24 10.74
C GLY A 4 -5.27 14.00 10.50
N LEU A 5 -4.94 13.24 9.46
CA LEU A 5 -5.42 11.88 9.28
C LEU A 5 -5.12 11.15 10.60
N SER A 6 -6.16 10.89 11.39
CA SER A 6 -6.04 10.23 12.67
C SER A 6 -5.22 8.95 12.51
N PRO A 7 -4.08 8.78 13.21
CA PRO A 7 -3.18 7.62 13.04
C PRO A 7 -3.77 6.30 13.58
N GLN A 8 -5.08 6.24 13.85
CA GLN A 8 -5.69 5.23 14.72
C GLN A 8 -6.31 4.06 13.95
N ASP A 9 -6.72 4.26 12.69
CA ASP A 9 -7.25 3.20 11.82
C ASP A 9 -6.26 2.75 10.74
N THR A 10 -5.03 3.25 10.83
CA THR A 10 -4.01 3.00 9.83
C THR A 10 -3.19 1.78 10.21
N THR A 11 -3.41 0.65 9.53
CA THR A 11 -2.51 -0.51 9.70
C THR A 11 -1.28 -0.29 8.83
N LEU A 12 -0.10 -0.18 9.46
CA LEU A 12 1.18 -0.20 8.76
C LEU A 12 1.70 -1.63 8.71
N ILE A 13 1.93 -2.15 7.51
CA ILE A 13 2.42 -3.51 7.26
C ILE A 13 3.73 -3.40 6.49
N ASP A 14 4.81 -3.95 7.05
CA ASP A 14 6.08 -4.10 6.34
C ASP A 14 6.04 -5.35 5.44
N HIS A 15 6.49 -5.20 4.21
CA HIS A 15 6.59 -6.30 3.25
C HIS A 15 7.76 -6.08 2.30
N HIS A 16 8.84 -6.85 2.44
CA HIS A 16 10.06 -6.75 1.62
C HIS A 16 10.72 -5.36 1.62
N GLY A 17 10.53 -4.58 2.69
CA GLY A 17 11.00 -3.18 2.82
C GLY A 17 9.99 -2.14 2.32
N PHE A 18 8.89 -2.57 1.69
CA PHE A 18 7.76 -1.70 1.35
C PHE A 18 6.89 -1.52 2.58
N SER A 19 6.43 -0.28 2.76
CA SER A 19 5.46 0.07 3.79
C SER A 19 4.06 0.14 3.17
N ILE A 20 3.16 -0.73 3.61
CA ILE A 20 1.75 -0.70 3.19
C ILE A 20 0.94 -0.02 4.29
N ARG A 21 0.34 1.11 3.95
CA ARG A 21 -0.55 1.87 4.81
C ARG A 21 -1.99 1.61 4.39
N LEU A 22 -2.73 0.87 5.22
CA LEU A 22 -4.16 0.60 5.01
C LEU A 22 -5.01 1.59 5.76
N SER A 23 -5.97 2.22 5.09
CA SER A 23 -6.94 3.12 5.71
C SER A 23 -8.31 2.98 5.06
N PRO A 24 -9.42 3.05 5.81
CA PRO A 24 -10.75 3.11 5.23
C PRO A 24 -10.95 4.43 4.47
N ASN A 25 -11.62 4.38 3.32
CA ASN A 25 -11.96 5.52 2.48
C ASN A 25 -13.42 5.41 1.99
N GLY A 26 -14.37 5.80 2.86
CA GLY A 26 -15.79 5.69 2.58
C GLY A 26 -16.28 4.24 2.64
N LEU A 27 -16.77 3.72 1.51
CA LEU A 27 -17.19 2.32 1.36
C LEU A 27 -16.04 1.40 0.93
N ASP A 28 -14.90 1.98 0.55
CA ASP A 28 -13.73 1.25 0.08
C ASP A 28 -12.60 1.30 1.11
N TRP A 29 -11.65 0.39 0.94
CA TRP A 29 -10.36 0.38 1.57
C TRP A 29 -9.28 0.86 0.62
N MET A 30 -8.37 1.66 1.18
CA MET A 30 -7.24 2.23 0.50
C MET A 30 -5.96 1.63 1.06
N ALA A 31 -5.12 1.08 0.19
CA ALA A 31 -3.78 0.63 0.50
C ALA A 31 -2.79 1.55 -0.23
N LEU A 32 -2.04 2.34 0.54
CA LEU A 32 -0.95 3.16 0.04
C LEU A 32 0.37 2.41 0.26
N VAL A 33 1.04 2.04 -0.82
CA VAL A 33 2.34 1.36 -0.80
C VAL A 33 3.43 2.40 -0.95
N GLU A 34 4.27 2.57 0.07
CA GLU A 34 5.36 3.54 0.15
C GLU A 34 6.72 2.81 0.09
N TRP A 35 7.67 3.34 -0.67
CA TRP A 35 9.07 2.91 -0.73
C TRP A 35 9.99 4.13 -0.78
N PRO A 36 11.14 4.15 -0.08
CA PRO A 36 11.99 5.34 0.03
C PRO A 36 12.41 5.99 -1.29
N ASP A 37 12.65 5.19 -2.34
CA ASP A 37 13.16 5.66 -3.63
C ASP A 37 12.16 5.58 -4.78
N ARG A 38 10.87 5.31 -4.51
CA ARG A 38 9.84 5.22 -5.56
C ARG A 38 8.58 6.00 -5.19
N GLN A 39 7.86 6.43 -6.23
CA GLN A 39 6.59 7.11 -6.05
C GLN A 39 5.59 6.17 -5.37
N PRO A 40 4.89 6.62 -4.32
CA PRO A 40 3.95 5.76 -3.63
C PRO A 40 2.79 5.38 -4.56
N THR A 41 2.33 4.14 -4.43
CA THR A 41 1.26 3.59 -5.26
C THR A 41 -0.01 3.43 -4.44
N LEU A 42 -1.12 3.90 -5.00
CA LEU A 42 -2.44 3.82 -4.39
C LEU A 42 -3.24 2.65 -4.97
N ILE A 43 -3.75 1.79 -4.09
CA ILE A 43 -4.61 0.66 -4.46
C ILE A 43 -5.93 0.78 -3.70
N MET A 44 -7.03 0.66 -4.43
CA MET A 44 -8.39 0.73 -3.90
C MET A 44 -9.07 -0.64 -4.03
N ALA A 45 -9.80 -1.06 -2.99
CA ALA A 45 -10.68 -2.21 -3.05
C ALA A 45 -11.80 -2.11 -2.00
N PRO A 46 -12.98 -2.69 -2.25
CA PRO A 46 -14.11 -2.63 -1.32
C PRO A 46 -13.83 -3.32 0.03
N GLU A 47 -13.03 -4.40 0.05
CA GLU A 47 -12.63 -5.05 1.29
C GLU A 47 -11.16 -4.78 1.67
N ARG A 48 -10.89 -4.67 2.98
CA ARG A 48 -9.55 -4.51 3.55
C ARG A 48 -8.57 -5.58 3.08
N GLU A 49 -9.01 -6.83 3.11
CA GLU A 49 -8.20 -7.99 2.76
C GLU A 49 -7.88 -7.99 1.27
N THR A 50 -8.86 -7.61 0.43
CA THR A 50 -8.68 -7.45 -1.01
C THR A 50 -7.69 -6.32 -1.34
N ALA A 51 -7.77 -5.18 -0.65
CA ALA A 51 -6.81 -4.07 -0.83
C ALA A 51 -5.38 -4.49 -0.47
N LEU A 52 -5.24 -5.24 0.64
CA LEU A 52 -3.96 -5.76 1.09
C LEU A 52 -3.38 -6.83 0.16
N ALA A 53 -4.19 -7.78 -0.32
CA ALA A 53 -3.76 -8.81 -1.25
C ALA A 53 -3.22 -8.20 -2.55
N LYS A 54 -3.97 -7.25 -3.13
CA LYS A 54 -3.54 -6.51 -4.32
C LYS A 54 -2.26 -5.70 -4.09
N ALA A 55 -2.09 -5.11 -2.90
CA ALA A 55 -0.87 -4.39 -2.55
C ALA A 55 0.36 -5.30 -2.49
N ARG A 56 0.22 -6.49 -1.90
CA ARG A 56 1.27 -7.51 -1.90
C ARG A 56 1.60 -7.99 -3.30
N GLU A 57 0.59 -8.38 -4.09
CA GLU A 57 0.80 -8.80 -5.48
C GLU A 57 1.49 -7.73 -6.32
N TRP A 58 1.16 -6.45 -6.08
CA TRP A 58 1.84 -5.35 -6.76
C TRP A 58 3.33 -5.26 -6.36
N ILE A 59 3.64 -5.38 -5.07
CA ILE A 59 5.02 -5.43 -4.55
C ILE A 59 5.79 -6.60 -5.17
N ASP A 60 5.21 -7.79 -5.16
CA ASP A 60 5.82 -8.99 -5.76
C ASP A 60 6.17 -8.78 -7.24
N ARG A 61 5.27 -8.13 -8.01
CA ARG A 61 5.52 -7.79 -9.41
C ARG A 61 6.60 -6.73 -9.59
N GLN A 62 6.65 -5.72 -8.71
CA GLN A 62 7.70 -4.70 -8.75
C GLN A 62 9.08 -5.31 -8.48
N LEU A 63 9.15 -6.20 -7.49
CA LEU A 63 10.36 -6.96 -7.18
C LEU A 63 10.76 -7.80 -8.39
N ALA A 64 9.88 -8.65 -8.93
CA ALA A 64 10.15 -9.47 -10.11
C ALA A 64 10.63 -8.68 -11.34
N THR A 65 10.15 -7.44 -11.50
CA THR A 65 10.58 -6.54 -12.58
C THR A 65 11.95 -5.91 -12.31
N ASP A 66 12.31 -5.67 -11.05
CA ASP A 66 13.61 -5.12 -10.63
C ASP A 66 14.73 -6.17 -10.74
N GLU A 67 14.44 -7.45 -10.46
CA GLU A 67 15.38 -8.59 -10.62
C GLU A 67 15.59 -9.06 -12.06
N SER A 68 15.13 -8.29 -13.05
CA SER A 68 15.40 -8.54 -14.47
C SER A 68 16.52 -7.61 -14.97
N PRO A 69 17.81 -7.96 -14.78
CA PRO A 69 18.91 -7.21 -15.38
C PRO A 69 18.89 -7.41 -16.91
N GLN A 70 19.02 -6.29 -17.63
CA GLN A 70 19.49 -6.32 -19.02
C GLN A 70 20.99 -6.66 -19.07
#